data_AF-A0A7J0FS47-F1
#
_entry.id   AF-A0A7J0FS47-F1
#
_cell.length_a   1.000
_cell.length_b   1.000
_cell.length_c   1.000
_cell.angle_alpha   90.00
_cell.angle_beta   90.00
_cell.angle_gamma   90.00
#
_symmetry.space_group_name_H-M   'P 1'
#
loop_
_entity.id
_entity.type
_entity.pdbx_description
1 polymer ?
#
loop_
_entity_poly.entity_id
_entity_poly.type
_entity_poly.pdbx_seq_one_letter_code
_entity_poly.pdbx_strand_id
1 'polypeptide(L)'
;MQLDIIFMAFGTFVVMRHRKPVILAGMDYLIDFDLFPFDNSSGFCCSALLDMPNEIRYHSPEKEIAFGPGCWMWDYLRRSGASGFLLPLSGGADSSSVAAIVGCMCQLSFNPDAIRIGHYTDGQFPTDSKEFAKRIFYTVFMGSENSLKAAMAAAGRNSSGRITVFHQGGGSKRLQRRIDLKRSTSSMGIVERIEYDPNRSSRIASVRWIEGAHHCVCSEATRMRAKLLADEIGSWHLDVCIDGVIAALLSLFQTLTGKRPRYKVDRGSNIENLGLQNSQARIRMVLAFMLASLVPWVHNKPGIYLVLGSSNVDEGLRGDLTKLDEVDMGMTYEELSVSGRLRKIFRCGPVSMFQNLCYKWGARLTPSEVADKVKHFFKYYINRHKMTVLTPSYHAESYSPEDNRFDLRQFLYNARWPYQFRKIDELARELDGEKMALTKSSDQEKMGCSSNGVGMGVVAAGSGDPKAGL
;
A
#
# COMPACT_ATOMS: atom_id res chain seq x y z
N MET A 1 40.86 11.58 9.19
CA MET A 1 39.89 12.68 9.20
C MET A 1 38.52 12.09 9.54
N GLN A 2 38.22 12.07 10.84
CA GLN A 2 36.89 11.78 11.37
C GLN A 2 36.01 13.01 11.15
N LEU A 3 34.81 12.81 10.63
CA LEU A 3 33.78 13.84 10.55
C LEU A 3 32.94 13.76 11.82
N ASP A 4 33.20 14.68 12.74
CA ASP A 4 32.36 14.91 13.91
C ASP A 4 31.07 15.62 13.46
N ILE A 5 29.92 15.02 13.77
CA ILE A 5 28.60 15.65 13.57
C ILE A 5 28.29 16.47 14.82
N ILE A 6 28.32 17.79 14.67
CA ILE A 6 27.94 18.76 15.72
C ILE A 6 26.43 18.99 15.64
N PHE A 7 25.69 18.59 16.68
CA PHE A 7 24.31 19.02 16.88
C PHE A 7 24.30 20.30 17.73
N MET A 8 23.81 21.41 17.17
CA MET A 8 23.45 22.60 17.93
C MET A 8 22.01 22.45 18.44
N ALA A 9 21.88 22.03 19.69
CA ALA A 9 20.74 22.35 20.53
C ALA A 9 21.28 23.18 21.70
N PHE A 10 20.50 24.16 22.15
CA PHE A 10 20.84 25.12 23.20
C PHE A 10 21.71 24.52 24.32
N GLY A 11 22.94 25.03 24.41
CA GLY A 11 23.90 24.90 25.50
C GLY A 11 23.94 23.55 26.26
N THR A 12 24.82 22.63 25.84
CA THR A 12 25.84 21.89 26.64
C THR A 12 26.39 20.73 25.78
N PHE A 13 27.71 20.56 25.72
CA PHE A 13 28.40 19.53 24.93
C PHE A 13 28.46 18.17 25.67
N VAL A 14 28.21 17.05 24.97
CA VAL A 14 28.48 15.69 25.48
C VAL A 14 29.23 14.87 24.42
N VAL A 15 30.34 14.23 24.81
CA VAL A 15 31.19 13.36 23.98
C VAL A 15 31.16 11.95 24.57
N MET A 16 30.85 10.92 23.77
CA MET A 16 30.87 9.50 24.19
C MET A 16 31.98 8.70 23.49
N ARG A 17 32.68 7.83 24.24
CA ARG A 17 33.64 6.83 23.74
C ARG A 17 33.23 5.41 24.18
N HIS A 18 33.31 4.45 23.25
CA HIS A 18 32.89 3.04 23.39
C HIS A 18 33.92 2.14 24.09
N ARG A 19 33.47 1.22 24.99
CA ARG A 19 34.09 -0.11 25.24
C ARG A 19 33.05 -1.18 25.70
N LYS A 20 33.46 -2.44 25.52
CA LYS A 20 32.78 -3.77 25.38
C LYS A 20 32.01 -4.36 26.60
N PRO A 21 31.21 -5.46 26.43
CA PRO A 21 30.05 -5.82 27.27
C PRO A 21 30.27 -6.98 28.27
N VAL A 22 29.45 -7.03 29.34
CA VAL A 22 29.25 -8.19 30.23
C VAL A 22 27.75 -8.29 30.59
N ILE A 23 27.23 -9.53 30.64
CA ILE A 23 25.82 -9.95 30.67
C ILE A 23 25.33 -10.12 32.12
N LEU A 24 24.11 -9.66 32.48
CA LEU A 24 23.01 -10.47 33.08
C LEU A 24 21.87 -9.63 33.72
N ALA A 25 20.66 -9.96 33.25
CA ALA A 25 19.38 -10.14 33.97
C ALA A 25 18.64 -8.96 34.68
N GLY A 26 17.44 -8.67 34.15
CA GLY A 26 16.21 -8.66 34.98
C GLY A 26 15.57 -7.31 35.34
N MET A 27 14.33 -7.13 34.86
CA MET A 27 13.21 -6.35 35.41
C MET A 27 12.98 -4.88 34.97
N ASP A 28 11.68 -4.59 34.85
CA ASP A 28 11.00 -3.38 34.38
C ASP A 28 11.33 -2.11 35.20
N TYR A 29 11.09 -0.91 34.65
CA TYR A 29 10.26 0.18 35.22
C TYR A 29 10.29 1.45 34.34
N LEU A 30 9.18 2.22 34.43
CA LEU A 30 8.96 3.56 33.87
C LEU A 30 10.14 4.51 34.18
N ILE A 31 10.52 5.34 33.21
CA ILE A 31 11.43 6.47 33.43
C ILE A 31 10.59 7.74 33.56
N ASP A 32 10.45 8.24 34.79
CA ASP A 32 10.03 9.61 35.10
C ASP A 32 11.25 10.54 34.95
N PHE A 33 11.12 11.59 34.15
CA PHE A 33 12.11 12.67 34.09
C PHE A 33 11.64 13.84 34.96
N ASP A 34 12.02 13.85 36.23
CA ASP A 34 11.89 15.02 37.09
C ASP A 34 13.02 16.03 36.77
N LEU A 35 12.66 17.12 36.09
CA LEU A 35 13.51 18.29 35.91
C LEU A 35 13.44 19.14 37.20
N PHE A 36 14.43 18.99 38.08
CA PHE A 36 14.55 19.82 39.28
C PHE A 36 14.80 21.29 38.92
N PRO A 37 14.13 22.25 39.59
CA PRO A 37 14.41 23.67 39.41
C PRO A 37 15.78 24.02 39.99
N PHE A 38 16.57 24.74 39.21
CA PHE A 38 17.96 25.11 39.51
C PHE A 38 17.97 26.22 40.58
N ASP A 39 18.36 25.90 41.82
CA ASP A 39 18.67 26.90 42.84
C ASP A 39 20.20 27.08 42.95
N ASN A 40 20.65 28.33 42.87
CA ASN A 40 22.01 28.73 42.52
C ASN A 40 22.98 28.75 43.72
N SER A 41 22.67 28.05 44.80
CA SER A 41 23.35 28.21 46.10
C SER A 41 23.92 26.94 46.74
N SER A 42 23.82 25.78 46.09
CA SER A 42 24.44 24.53 46.56
C SER A 42 25.31 23.90 45.47
N GLY A 43 26.60 23.73 45.75
CA GLY A 43 27.56 23.12 44.82
C GLY A 43 27.12 21.75 44.33
N PHE A 44 27.49 21.43 43.08
CA PHE A 44 27.27 20.13 42.43
C PHE A 44 27.71 18.98 43.34
N CYS A 45 26.75 18.31 43.99
CA CYS A 45 27.01 17.05 44.67
C CYS A 45 26.96 15.94 43.62
N CYS A 46 28.08 15.71 42.92
CA CYS A 46 28.26 14.55 42.03
C CYS A 46 28.42 13.24 42.84
N SER A 47 27.46 12.94 43.71
CA SER A 47 27.37 11.67 44.45
C SER A 47 26.20 10.79 44.00
N ALA A 48 25.55 11.14 42.88
CA ALA A 48 24.67 10.21 42.18
C ALA A 48 25.52 9.11 41.52
N LEU A 49 25.34 7.87 41.98
CA LEU A 49 25.86 6.68 41.30
C LEU A 49 25.42 6.74 39.83
N LEU A 50 26.37 6.76 38.91
CA LEU A 50 26.08 6.59 37.48
C LEU A 50 25.40 5.24 37.30
N ASP A 51 24.20 5.24 36.73
CA ASP A 51 23.49 4.01 36.38
C ASP A 51 24.38 3.10 35.52
N MET A 52 24.26 1.79 35.73
CA MET A 52 24.96 0.79 34.93
C MET A 52 24.62 0.98 33.43
N PRO A 53 25.56 0.72 32.51
CA PRO A 53 25.31 0.89 31.08
C PRO A 53 24.14 -0.02 30.63
N ASN A 54 23.00 0.59 30.34
CA ASN A 54 21.82 -0.10 29.85
C ASN A 54 21.97 -0.48 28.37
N GLU A 55 21.57 -1.71 28.04
CA GLU A 55 21.57 -2.18 26.66
C GLU A 55 20.44 -1.48 25.86
N ILE A 56 20.80 -0.86 24.75
CA ILE A 56 19.83 -0.20 23.87
C ILE A 56 18.98 -1.28 23.20
N ARG A 57 17.68 -1.30 23.53
CA ARG A 57 16.72 -2.21 22.91
C ARG A 57 16.09 -1.54 21.70
N TYR A 58 16.37 -2.08 20.52
CA TYR A 58 15.71 -1.68 19.29
C TYR A 58 14.35 -2.36 19.14
N HIS A 59 13.39 -1.66 18.57
CA HIS A 59 12.13 -2.26 18.19
C HIS A 59 12.27 -3.06 16.89
N SER A 60 11.41 -4.06 16.70
CA SER A 60 11.30 -4.71 15.39
C SER A 60 10.61 -3.75 14.40
N PRO A 61 10.84 -3.87 13.09
CA PRO A 61 10.23 -2.98 12.10
C PRO A 61 8.71 -2.92 12.20
N GLU A 62 8.05 -4.02 12.53
CA GLU A 62 6.58 -4.09 12.69
C GLU A 62 6.12 -3.26 13.90
N LYS A 63 6.88 -3.28 15.00
CA LYS A 63 6.60 -2.47 16.19
C LYS A 63 6.85 -0.99 15.91
N GLU A 64 7.88 -0.64 15.15
CA GLU A 64 8.12 0.75 14.75
C GLU A 64 6.99 1.28 13.86
N ILE A 65 6.47 0.47 12.94
CA ILE A 65 5.33 0.81 12.08
C ILE A 65 4.03 0.94 12.90
N ALA A 66 3.86 0.17 13.98
CA ALA A 66 2.71 0.31 14.85
C ALA A 66 2.79 1.58 15.72
N PHE A 67 3.95 1.83 16.34
CA PHE A 67 4.10 2.89 17.34
C PHE A 67 4.39 4.27 16.73
N GLY A 68 5.27 4.38 15.74
CA GLY A 68 5.64 5.68 15.16
C GLY A 68 4.43 6.41 14.55
N PRO A 69 3.74 5.81 13.57
CA PRO A 69 2.48 6.31 13.04
C PRO A 69 1.38 6.48 14.09
N GLY A 70 1.27 5.59 15.07
CA GLY A 70 0.29 5.70 16.15
C GLY A 70 0.48 6.97 16.99
N CYS A 71 1.70 7.24 17.44
CA CYS A 71 2.05 8.48 18.15
C CYS A 71 1.86 9.72 17.28
N TRP A 72 2.19 9.62 15.98
CA TRP A 72 1.96 10.72 15.04
C TRP A 72 0.48 11.05 14.87
N MET A 73 -0.39 10.04 14.73
CA MET A 73 -1.84 10.23 14.65
C MET A 73 -2.38 10.86 15.94
N TRP A 74 -1.90 10.41 17.11
CA TRP A 74 -2.28 11.01 18.39
C TRP A 74 -1.95 12.50 18.45
N ASP A 75 -0.72 12.86 18.09
CA ASP A 75 -0.26 14.24 18.05
C ASP A 75 -1.05 15.08 17.05
N TYR A 76 -1.38 14.50 15.90
CA TYR A 76 -2.17 15.17 14.88
C TYR A 76 -3.61 15.44 15.36
N LEU A 77 -4.22 14.49 16.05
CA LEU A 77 -5.57 14.63 16.61
C LEU A 77 -5.62 15.70 17.70
N ARG A 78 -4.75 15.61 18.71
CA ARG A 78 -4.78 16.52 19.87
C ARG A 78 -4.44 17.98 19.51
N ARG A 79 -3.63 18.19 18.47
CA ARG A 79 -3.21 19.54 18.03
C ARG A 79 -4.15 20.15 16.99
N SER A 80 -4.85 19.34 16.20
CA SER A 80 -5.80 19.84 15.20
C SER A 80 -7.11 20.34 15.81
N GLY A 81 -7.44 19.91 17.03
CA GLY A 81 -8.74 20.20 17.65
C GLY A 81 -9.90 19.43 17.01
N ALA A 82 -9.61 18.43 16.18
CA ALA A 82 -10.61 17.53 15.62
C ALA A 82 -11.14 16.56 16.67
N SER A 83 -12.37 16.10 16.48
CA SER A 83 -13.09 15.26 17.45
C SER A 83 -12.85 13.76 17.25
N GLY A 84 -12.09 13.39 16.21
CA GLY A 84 -11.83 12.01 15.84
C GLY A 84 -11.39 11.83 14.39
N PHE A 85 -11.38 10.57 13.96
CA PHE A 85 -10.98 10.11 12.63
C PHE A 85 -12.15 9.44 11.90
N LEU A 86 -12.19 9.62 10.58
CA LEU A 86 -13.05 8.87 9.67
C LEU A 86 -12.20 8.13 8.64
N LEU A 87 -12.36 6.81 8.56
CA LEU A 87 -11.65 5.96 7.60
C LEU A 87 -12.63 5.24 6.66
N PRO A 88 -12.54 5.48 5.34
CA PRO A 88 -13.18 4.63 4.36
C PRO A 88 -12.52 3.24 4.35
N LEU A 89 -13.19 2.25 4.93
CA LEU A 89 -12.67 0.90 5.09
C LEU A 89 -13.12 0.03 3.91
N SER A 90 -12.17 -0.47 3.11
CA SER A 90 -12.48 -1.27 1.92
C SER A 90 -12.47 -2.78 2.18
N GLY A 91 -11.94 -3.22 3.33
CA GLY A 91 -11.64 -4.62 3.60
C GLY A 91 -10.44 -5.16 2.80
N GLY A 92 -9.62 -4.28 2.25
CA GLY A 92 -8.29 -4.53 1.67
C GLY A 92 -7.17 -4.27 2.69
N ALA A 93 -5.94 -4.67 2.34
CA ALA A 93 -4.80 -4.63 3.24
C ALA A 93 -4.47 -3.20 3.71
N ASP A 94 -4.38 -2.21 2.81
CA ASP A 94 -3.92 -0.86 3.17
C ASP A 94 -4.88 -0.16 4.14
N SER A 95 -6.18 -0.21 3.85
CA SER A 95 -7.19 0.36 4.76
C SER A 95 -7.25 -0.37 6.10
N SER A 96 -6.94 -1.69 6.12
CA SER A 96 -6.89 -2.46 7.36
C SER A 96 -5.66 -2.10 8.20
N SER A 97 -4.51 -1.87 7.56
CA SER A 97 -3.29 -1.40 8.22
C SER A 97 -3.48 -0.04 8.87
N VAL A 98 -4.15 0.90 8.20
CA VAL A 98 -4.47 2.22 8.80
C VAL A 98 -5.40 2.06 9.99
N ALA A 99 -6.42 1.21 9.90
CA ALA A 99 -7.31 0.93 11.02
C ALA A 99 -6.55 0.31 12.21
N ALA A 100 -5.63 -0.61 11.95
CA ALA A 100 -4.78 -1.23 12.97
C ALA A 100 -3.87 -0.19 13.66
N ILE A 101 -3.29 0.75 12.92
CA ILE A 101 -2.48 1.84 13.49
C ILE A 101 -3.32 2.70 14.46
N VAL A 102 -4.55 3.05 14.07
CA VAL A 102 -5.48 3.78 14.96
C VAL A 102 -5.85 2.93 16.18
N GLY A 103 -6.02 1.62 16.02
CA GLY A 103 -6.21 0.68 17.13
C GLY A 103 -5.03 0.69 18.11
N CYS A 104 -3.79 0.60 17.62
CA CYS A 104 -2.57 0.70 18.42
C CYS A 104 -2.46 2.06 19.13
N MET A 105 -2.81 3.16 18.44
CA MET A 105 -2.88 4.49 19.05
C MET A 105 -3.84 4.51 20.25
N CYS A 106 -5.02 3.89 20.14
CA CYS A 106 -6.00 3.84 21.22
C CYS A 106 -5.49 3.04 22.44
N GLN A 107 -4.61 2.06 22.23
CA GLN A 107 -3.98 1.29 23.31
C GLN A 107 -2.87 2.07 24.04
N LEU A 108 -2.24 3.04 23.38
CA LEU A 108 -1.17 3.86 23.96
C LEU A 108 -1.70 5.11 24.67
N SER A 109 -2.91 5.55 24.35
CA SER A 109 -3.41 6.89 24.69
C SER A 109 -4.21 6.91 26.00
N PHE A 110 -3.53 6.70 27.14
CA PHE A 110 -4.11 6.86 28.49
C PHE A 110 -3.66 8.17 29.17
N ASN A 111 -3.65 9.25 28.40
CA ASN A 111 -3.22 10.58 28.86
C ASN A 111 -4.43 11.45 29.25
N PRO A 112 -4.26 12.51 30.07
CA PRO A 112 -5.35 13.43 30.41
C PRO A 112 -6.00 14.07 29.18
N ASP A 113 -5.25 14.22 28.07
CA ASP A 113 -5.78 14.65 26.77
C ASP A 113 -6.89 13.72 26.20
N ALA A 114 -6.86 12.43 26.54
CA ALA A 114 -7.87 11.47 26.11
C ALA A 114 -9.26 11.75 26.72
N ILE A 115 -9.31 12.36 27.91
CA ILE A 115 -10.55 12.80 28.55
C ILE A 115 -11.22 13.87 27.69
N ARG A 116 -10.43 14.88 27.28
CA ARG A 116 -10.88 16.01 26.46
C ARG A 116 -11.36 15.53 25.09
N ILE A 117 -10.57 14.71 24.40
CA ILE A 117 -10.88 14.24 23.04
C ILE A 117 -12.03 13.23 23.05
N GLY A 118 -12.08 12.36 24.06
CA GLY A 118 -13.14 11.36 24.23
C GLY A 118 -14.45 11.91 24.79
N HIS A 119 -14.51 13.21 25.11
CA HIS A 119 -15.64 13.87 25.77
C HIS A 119 -16.17 13.08 26.97
N TYR A 120 -15.26 12.60 27.83
CA TYR A 120 -15.66 11.94 29.07
C TYR A 120 -16.17 12.99 30.06
N THR A 121 -17.26 12.66 30.76
CA THR A 121 -17.79 13.49 31.85
C THR A 121 -16.92 13.38 33.09
N ASP A 122 -16.84 14.46 33.87
CA ASP A 122 -15.90 14.64 34.99
C ASP A 122 -15.80 13.38 35.88
N GLY A 123 -14.60 12.77 35.87
CA GLY A 123 -14.23 11.61 36.68
C GLY A 123 -14.13 10.26 35.93
N GLN A 124 -14.55 10.17 34.68
CA GLN A 124 -14.38 8.95 33.87
C GLN A 124 -13.08 8.97 33.08
N PHE A 125 -12.31 7.88 33.19
CA PHE A 125 -11.11 7.63 32.39
C PHE A 125 -11.36 6.50 31.39
N PRO A 126 -10.78 6.57 30.17
CA PRO A 126 -10.79 5.43 29.27
C PRO A 126 -10.04 4.28 29.96
N THR A 127 -10.75 3.24 30.38
CA THR A 127 -10.15 2.01 30.94
C THR A 127 -9.99 0.95 29.87
N ASP A 128 -10.85 0.96 28.84
CA ASP A 128 -10.78 0.10 27.68
C ASP A 128 -10.45 0.88 26.40
N SER A 129 -9.42 0.40 25.69
CA SER A 129 -8.99 0.93 24.40
C SER A 129 -10.10 0.87 23.33
N LYS A 130 -11.00 -0.13 23.40
CA LYS A 130 -12.09 -0.27 22.43
C LYS A 130 -13.21 0.74 22.66
N GLU A 131 -13.53 1.02 23.93
CA GLU A 131 -14.48 2.08 24.26
C GLU A 131 -13.99 3.43 23.76
N PHE A 132 -12.71 3.72 23.97
CA PHE A 132 -12.09 4.93 23.46
C PHE A 132 -12.16 4.99 21.93
N ALA A 133 -11.76 3.92 21.24
CA ALA A 133 -11.84 3.81 19.78
C ALA A 133 -13.27 4.06 19.28
N LYS A 134 -14.30 3.56 19.96
CA LYS A 134 -15.71 3.77 19.58
C LYS A 134 -16.12 5.24 19.54
N ARG A 135 -15.51 6.08 20.38
CA ARG A 135 -15.84 7.50 20.50
C ARG A 135 -15.10 8.36 19.47
N ILE A 136 -13.88 7.97 19.11
CA ILE A 136 -12.99 8.78 18.27
C ILE A 136 -12.79 8.23 16.86
N PHE A 137 -13.15 6.98 16.59
CA PHE A 137 -12.84 6.32 15.33
C PHE A 137 -14.08 5.78 14.63
N TYR A 138 -14.36 6.35 13.46
CA TYR A 138 -15.49 6.01 12.60
C TYR A 138 -14.98 5.32 11.34
N THR A 139 -15.49 4.13 11.05
CA THR A 139 -15.17 3.39 9.83
C THR A 139 -16.39 3.32 8.93
N VAL A 140 -16.19 3.50 7.63
CA VAL A 140 -17.28 3.47 6.65
C VAL A 140 -16.93 2.51 5.53
N PHE A 141 -17.70 1.43 5.38
CA PHE A 141 -17.66 0.55 4.23
C PHE A 141 -18.58 1.10 3.14
N MET A 142 -18.03 1.32 1.93
CA MET A 142 -18.77 1.88 0.79
C MET A 142 -18.84 0.88 -0.36
N GLY A 143 -19.79 -0.05 -0.23
CA GLY A 143 -20.01 -1.15 -1.17
C GLY A 143 -20.66 -0.72 -2.49
N SER A 144 -20.25 -1.35 -3.59
CA SER A 144 -20.92 -1.22 -4.89
C SER A 144 -21.04 -2.57 -5.61
N GLU A 145 -22.17 -2.80 -6.29
CA GLU A 145 -22.53 -4.06 -6.96
C GLU A 145 -21.56 -4.56 -8.02
N ASN A 146 -20.78 -3.65 -8.63
CA ASN A 146 -19.93 -3.97 -9.79
C ASN A 146 -18.44 -4.07 -9.45
N SER A 147 -18.10 -4.07 -8.16
CA SER A 147 -16.71 -3.98 -7.71
C SER A 147 -15.82 -5.19 -8.08
N LEU A 148 -16.40 -6.31 -8.53
CA LEU A 148 -15.67 -7.54 -8.89
C LEU A 148 -16.02 -8.18 -10.25
N LYS A 149 -17.06 -7.72 -10.96
CA LYS A 149 -17.39 -8.31 -12.28
C LYS A 149 -16.30 -8.06 -13.34
N ALA A 150 -15.40 -7.11 -13.11
CA ALA A 150 -14.32 -6.76 -14.05
C ALA A 150 -13.14 -7.73 -14.08
N ALA A 151 -13.04 -8.66 -13.12
CA ALA A 151 -11.85 -9.49 -12.95
C ALA A 151 -12.08 -10.95 -13.37
N MET A 152 -12.50 -11.22 -14.61
CA MET A 152 -12.22 -12.47 -15.33
C MET A 152 -12.48 -12.32 -16.83
N ALA A 153 -11.46 -11.89 -17.58
CA ALA A 153 -11.33 -12.20 -19.01
C ALA A 153 -9.89 -11.97 -19.47
N ALA A 154 -8.99 -12.91 -19.19
CA ALA A 154 -7.74 -13.02 -19.94
C ALA A 154 -8.06 -13.58 -21.34
N ALA A 155 -8.44 -12.71 -22.27
CA ALA A 155 -8.51 -13.07 -23.68
C ALA A 155 -7.07 -13.18 -24.20
N GLY A 156 -6.68 -14.35 -24.72
CA GLY A 156 -5.36 -14.66 -25.27
C GLY A 156 -4.99 -13.81 -26.49
N ARG A 157 -4.71 -12.53 -26.25
CA ARG A 157 -4.22 -11.54 -27.19
C ARG A 157 -2.87 -11.06 -26.68
N ASN A 158 -1.92 -10.89 -27.60
CA ASN A 158 -0.66 -10.23 -27.29
C ASN A 158 -0.85 -8.70 -27.14
N SER A 159 0.20 -8.00 -26.73
CA SER A 159 0.23 -6.54 -26.55
C SER A 159 -0.08 -5.72 -27.81
N SER A 160 -0.09 -6.35 -28.99
CA SER A 160 -0.49 -5.76 -30.27
C SER A 160 -1.92 -6.11 -30.71
N GLY A 161 -2.70 -6.78 -29.85
CA GLY A 161 -4.12 -7.08 -30.08
C GLY A 161 -4.39 -8.26 -31.02
N ARG A 162 -3.35 -8.99 -31.44
CA ARG A 162 -3.47 -10.15 -32.34
C ARG A 162 -3.78 -11.41 -31.53
N ILE A 163 -4.77 -12.18 -31.98
CA ILE A 163 -5.11 -13.49 -31.39
C ILE A 163 -4.01 -14.47 -31.78
N THR A 164 -3.30 -15.02 -30.81
CA THR A 164 -2.16 -15.94 -31.04
C THR A 164 -2.52 -17.41 -30.84
N VAL A 165 -3.71 -17.72 -30.34
CA VAL A 165 -4.16 -19.11 -30.08
C VAL A 165 -5.58 -19.30 -30.61
N PHE A 166 -5.72 -20.09 -31.68
CA PHE A 166 -7.00 -20.31 -32.38
C PHE A 166 -7.84 -21.48 -31.83
N HIS A 167 -7.23 -22.39 -31.05
CA HIS A 167 -7.94 -23.51 -30.42
C HIS A 167 -7.46 -23.68 -28.98
N GLN A 168 -8.25 -23.17 -28.02
CA GLN A 168 -8.00 -23.47 -26.62
C GLN A 168 -8.73 -24.77 -26.24
N GLY A 169 -7.97 -25.85 -26.11
CA GLY A 169 -8.47 -27.07 -25.47
C GLY A 169 -8.96 -26.77 -24.04
N GLY A 170 -10.03 -27.45 -23.62
CA GLY A 170 -10.62 -27.27 -22.29
C GLY A 170 -12.02 -26.66 -22.25
N GLY A 171 -12.75 -26.59 -23.37
CA GLY A 171 -14.15 -26.13 -23.41
C GLY A 171 -15.05 -26.81 -22.37
N SER A 172 -14.88 -28.12 -22.15
CA SER A 172 -15.61 -28.87 -21.12
C SER A 172 -15.26 -28.40 -19.69
N LYS A 173 -13.98 -28.06 -19.39
CA LYS A 173 -13.55 -27.54 -18.08
C LYS A 173 -14.00 -26.09 -17.84
N ARG A 174 -14.31 -25.33 -18.90
CA ARG A 174 -14.86 -23.96 -18.81
C ARG A 174 -16.35 -23.92 -18.54
N LEU A 175 -17.06 -24.96 -18.96
CA LEU A 175 -18.50 -25.09 -18.72
C LEU A 175 -18.82 -25.53 -17.29
N GLN A 176 -17.83 -26.14 -16.60
CA GLN A 176 -17.97 -26.55 -15.21
C GLN A 176 -18.31 -25.35 -14.32
N ARG A 177 -19.51 -25.36 -13.75
CA ARG A 177 -20.02 -24.24 -12.94
C ARG A 177 -19.51 -24.34 -11.51
N ARG A 178 -19.23 -23.20 -10.89
CA ARG A 178 -18.83 -23.13 -9.48
C ARG A 178 -20.07 -23.30 -8.61
N ILE A 179 -20.17 -24.44 -7.93
CA ILE A 179 -21.30 -24.77 -7.02
C ILE A 179 -20.92 -24.40 -5.59
N ASP A 180 -21.89 -23.84 -4.86
CA ASP A 180 -21.76 -23.67 -3.42
C ASP A 180 -21.99 -25.00 -2.69
N LEU A 181 -20.90 -25.65 -2.27
CA LEU A 181 -20.93 -26.89 -1.49
C LEU A 181 -21.12 -26.64 0.01
N LYS A 182 -20.91 -25.40 0.48
CA LYS A 182 -20.90 -25.11 1.92
C LYS A 182 -22.31 -24.99 2.51
N ARG A 183 -23.34 -24.78 1.68
CA ARG A 183 -24.77 -24.71 2.07
C ARG A 183 -24.98 -23.93 3.38
N SER A 184 -24.28 -22.80 3.53
CA SER A 184 -24.24 -22.06 4.79
C SER A 184 -25.51 -21.25 5.07
N THR A 185 -26.43 -21.19 4.12
CA THR A 185 -27.69 -20.45 4.24
C THR A 185 -28.81 -21.41 4.65
N SER A 186 -29.30 -21.26 5.88
CA SER A 186 -30.46 -21.99 6.40
C SER A 186 -31.76 -21.30 5.99
N SER A 187 -32.24 -21.56 4.78
CA SER A 187 -33.60 -21.13 4.39
C SER A 187 -34.23 -22.08 3.37
N MET A 188 -35.55 -21.95 3.19
CA MET A 188 -36.36 -22.75 2.27
C MET A 188 -36.20 -22.20 0.85
N GLY A 189 -35.74 -23.04 -0.10
CA GLY A 189 -35.49 -22.65 -1.49
C GLY A 189 -36.35 -23.44 -2.48
N ILE A 190 -36.77 -22.80 -3.56
CA ILE A 190 -37.54 -23.43 -4.64
C ILE A 190 -36.57 -23.85 -5.75
N VAL A 191 -36.57 -25.14 -6.11
CA VAL A 191 -35.80 -25.63 -7.26
C VAL A 191 -36.48 -25.15 -8.54
N GLU A 192 -35.80 -24.31 -9.32
CA GLU A 192 -36.31 -23.86 -10.62
C GLU A 192 -36.14 -24.94 -11.69
N ARG A 193 -34.91 -25.48 -11.81
CA ARG A 193 -34.50 -26.36 -12.90
C ARG A 193 -33.39 -27.30 -12.45
N ILE A 194 -33.35 -28.49 -13.03
CA ILE A 194 -32.27 -29.47 -12.86
C ILE A 194 -31.51 -29.56 -14.17
N GLU A 195 -30.23 -29.19 -14.14
CA GLU A 195 -29.37 -29.09 -15.32
C GLU A 195 -28.21 -30.09 -15.26
N TYR A 196 -27.75 -30.50 -16.43
CA TYR A 196 -26.56 -31.33 -16.58
C TYR A 196 -25.32 -30.45 -16.76
N ASP A 197 -24.22 -30.79 -16.09
CA ASP A 197 -22.93 -30.08 -16.17
C ASP A 197 -21.83 -31.04 -16.67
N PRO A 198 -21.12 -30.71 -17.77
CA PRO A 198 -20.02 -31.53 -18.28
C PRO A 198 -18.90 -31.72 -17.25
N ASN A 199 -18.36 -32.94 -17.14
CA ASN A 199 -17.37 -33.37 -16.14
C ASN A 199 -17.86 -33.51 -14.69
N ARG A 200 -19.17 -33.65 -14.47
CA ARG A 200 -19.74 -34.05 -13.19
C ARG A 200 -20.73 -35.21 -13.39
N SER A 201 -20.67 -36.21 -12.52
CA SER A 201 -21.58 -37.38 -12.57
C SER A 201 -22.99 -37.06 -12.09
N SER A 202 -23.17 -36.01 -11.28
CA SER A 202 -24.45 -35.57 -10.73
C SER A 202 -25.04 -34.36 -11.45
N ARG A 203 -26.38 -34.34 -11.60
CA ARG A 203 -27.14 -33.19 -12.09
C ARG A 203 -27.21 -32.11 -11.00
N ILE A 204 -27.20 -30.85 -11.40
CA ILE A 204 -27.23 -29.68 -10.50
C ILE A 204 -28.63 -29.09 -10.49
N ALA A 205 -29.14 -28.74 -9.31
CA ALA A 205 -30.39 -28.00 -9.18
C ALA A 205 -30.10 -26.49 -9.07
N SER A 206 -30.72 -25.68 -9.93
CA SER A 206 -30.78 -24.23 -9.77
C SER A 206 -31.86 -23.88 -8.75
N VAL A 207 -31.48 -23.22 -7.66
CA VAL A 207 -32.38 -22.92 -6.53
C VAL A 207 -32.58 -21.41 -6.44
N ARG A 208 -33.84 -20.97 -6.42
CA ARG A 208 -34.25 -19.60 -6.09
C ARG A 208 -34.61 -19.54 -4.61
N TRP A 209 -33.92 -18.69 -3.86
CA TRP A 209 -34.22 -18.41 -2.45
C TRP A 209 -35.34 -17.38 -2.35
N ILE A 210 -36.23 -17.53 -1.36
CA ILE A 210 -37.49 -16.77 -1.26
C ILE A 210 -37.29 -15.35 -0.66
N GLU A 211 -36.14 -15.02 -0.09
CA GLU A 211 -35.91 -13.70 0.49
C GLU A 211 -35.31 -12.70 -0.52
N GLY A 212 -36.15 -11.72 -0.91
CA GLY A 212 -35.82 -10.57 -1.74
C GLY A 212 -35.04 -9.49 -0.98
N ALA A 213 -33.83 -9.80 -0.54
CA ALA A 213 -32.84 -8.76 -0.26
C ALA A 213 -32.12 -8.42 -1.57
N HIS A 214 -32.23 -7.18 -2.03
CA HIS A 214 -31.35 -6.65 -3.07
C HIS A 214 -29.91 -6.71 -2.55
N HIS A 215 -29.22 -7.82 -2.81
CA HIS A 215 -27.85 -8.04 -2.42
C HIS A 215 -26.94 -7.19 -3.31
N CYS A 216 -26.40 -6.11 -2.73
CA CYS A 216 -25.26 -5.41 -3.30
C CYS A 216 -24.09 -6.40 -3.42
N VAL A 217 -23.72 -6.77 -4.65
CA VAL A 217 -22.62 -7.71 -4.95
C VAL A 217 -21.26 -7.00 -4.83
N CYS A 218 -20.95 -6.47 -3.66
CA CYS A 218 -19.56 -6.47 -3.18
C CYS A 218 -19.27 -7.90 -2.69
N SER A 219 -18.03 -8.40 -2.72
CA SER A 219 -17.83 -9.74 -2.15
C SER A 219 -18.23 -9.69 -0.69
N GLU A 220 -19.23 -10.47 -0.29
CA GLU A 220 -19.67 -10.60 1.10
C GLU A 220 -18.45 -10.76 2.02
N ALA A 221 -17.40 -11.42 1.54
CA ALA A 221 -16.08 -11.49 2.17
C ALA A 221 -15.45 -10.12 2.51
N THR A 222 -15.36 -9.15 1.59
CA THR A 222 -14.77 -7.83 1.88
C THR A 222 -15.56 -7.04 2.90
N ARG A 223 -16.89 -7.07 2.77
CA ARG A 223 -17.84 -6.45 3.71
C ARG A 223 -17.70 -7.05 5.11
N MET A 224 -17.74 -8.38 5.21
CA MET A 224 -17.60 -9.09 6.47
C MET A 224 -16.23 -8.86 7.11
N ARG A 225 -15.14 -8.84 6.34
CA ARG A 225 -13.81 -8.52 6.88
C ARG A 225 -13.73 -7.11 7.44
N ALA A 226 -14.30 -6.13 6.73
CA ALA A 226 -14.35 -4.75 7.21
C ALA A 226 -15.13 -4.64 8.53
N LYS A 227 -16.27 -5.32 8.62
CA LYS A 227 -17.09 -5.36 9.84
C LYS A 227 -16.36 -6.03 11.01
N LEU A 228 -15.77 -7.22 10.78
CA LEU A 228 -15.03 -7.94 11.81
C LEU A 228 -13.87 -7.12 12.36
N LEU A 229 -13.09 -6.47 11.48
CA LEU A 229 -11.99 -5.61 11.90
C LEU A 229 -12.47 -4.40 12.70
N ALA A 230 -13.58 -3.79 12.28
CA ALA A 230 -14.18 -2.67 12.99
C ALA A 230 -14.64 -3.06 14.40
N ASP A 231 -15.24 -4.25 14.55
CA ASP A 231 -15.69 -4.81 15.82
C ASP A 231 -14.49 -5.18 16.73
N GLU A 232 -13.40 -5.71 16.15
CA GLU A 232 -12.17 -6.03 16.89
C GLU A 232 -11.51 -4.79 17.50
N ILE A 233 -11.41 -3.71 16.72
CA ILE A 233 -10.85 -2.41 17.16
C ILE A 233 -11.82 -1.68 18.09
N GLY A 234 -13.13 -1.89 17.93
CA GLY A 234 -14.18 -1.17 18.65
C GLY A 234 -14.63 0.13 17.96
N SER A 235 -14.32 0.31 16.67
CA SER A 235 -14.72 1.50 15.92
C SER A 235 -16.23 1.55 15.63
N TRP A 236 -16.79 2.75 15.45
CA TRP A 236 -18.17 2.88 14.97
C TRP A 236 -18.23 2.58 13.46
N HIS A 237 -18.85 1.44 13.09
CA HIS A 237 -18.91 0.98 11.71
C HIS A 237 -20.21 1.38 11.00
N LEU A 238 -20.09 2.01 9.84
CA LEU A 238 -21.19 2.33 8.94
C LEU A 238 -21.04 1.58 7.62
N ASP A 239 -22.15 1.05 7.14
CA ASP A 239 -22.19 0.30 5.89
C ASP A 239 -23.14 0.99 4.91
N VAL A 240 -22.58 1.50 3.82
CA VAL A 240 -23.27 2.38 2.88
C VAL A 240 -23.19 1.79 1.48
N CYS A 241 -24.35 1.58 0.86
CA CYS A 241 -24.45 1.24 -0.55
C CYS A 241 -24.42 2.51 -1.40
N ILE A 242 -23.42 2.64 -2.28
CA ILE A 242 -23.25 3.84 -3.13
C ILE A 242 -23.98 3.75 -4.48
N ASP A 243 -24.59 2.60 -4.77
CA ASP A 243 -25.19 2.33 -6.09
C ASP A 243 -26.36 3.27 -6.41
N GLY A 244 -27.14 3.68 -5.42
CA GLY A 244 -28.21 4.67 -5.60
C GLY A 244 -27.69 6.04 -6.05
N VAL A 245 -26.61 6.52 -5.46
CA VAL A 245 -25.98 7.81 -5.81
C VAL A 245 -25.35 7.74 -7.21
N ILE A 246 -24.69 6.62 -7.52
CA ILE A 246 -24.12 6.39 -8.86
C ILE A 246 -25.24 6.35 -9.90
N ALA A 247 -26.34 5.64 -9.64
CA ALA A 247 -27.46 5.53 -10.57
C ALA A 247 -28.10 6.91 -10.85
N ALA A 248 -28.25 7.76 -9.84
CA ALA A 248 -28.74 9.12 -10.00
C ALA A 248 -27.81 9.97 -10.89
N LEU A 249 -26.50 9.92 -10.66
CA LEU A 249 -25.51 10.63 -11.47
C LEU A 249 -25.47 10.13 -12.93
N LEU A 250 -25.57 8.82 -13.13
CA LEU A 250 -25.63 8.22 -14.47
C LEU A 250 -26.92 8.60 -15.21
N SER A 251 -28.04 8.69 -14.48
CA SER A 251 -29.32 9.13 -15.05
C SER A 251 -29.23 10.59 -15.49
N LEU A 252 -28.64 11.47 -14.67
CA LEU A 252 -28.38 12.86 -15.04
C LEU A 252 -27.49 12.96 -16.28
N PHE A 253 -26.40 12.19 -16.35
CA PHE A 253 -25.51 12.17 -17.51
C PHE A 253 -26.24 11.73 -18.79
N GLN A 254 -27.12 10.73 -18.68
CA GLN A 254 -27.95 10.27 -19.80
C GLN A 254 -28.93 11.35 -20.27
N THR A 255 -29.58 12.07 -19.35
CA THR A 255 -30.49 13.17 -19.69
C THR A 255 -29.77 14.31 -20.42
N LEU A 256 -28.53 14.61 -20.01
CA LEU A 256 -27.74 15.71 -20.61
C LEU A 256 -27.11 15.37 -21.96
N THR A 257 -26.65 14.13 -22.13
CA THR A 257 -25.83 13.74 -23.30
C THR A 257 -26.52 12.79 -24.28
N GLY A 258 -27.65 12.21 -23.89
CA GLY A 258 -28.35 11.16 -24.64
C GLY A 258 -27.62 9.81 -24.64
N LYS A 259 -26.45 9.68 -23.97
CA LYS A 259 -25.66 8.44 -23.92
C LYS A 259 -25.50 7.94 -22.49
N ARG A 260 -25.56 6.61 -22.31
CA ARG A 260 -25.32 5.96 -21.02
C ARG A 260 -24.02 5.16 -21.07
N PRO A 261 -23.00 5.49 -20.24
CA PRO A 261 -21.74 4.74 -20.21
C PRO A 261 -21.95 3.32 -19.67
N ARG A 262 -21.19 2.36 -20.21
CA ARG A 262 -21.29 0.94 -19.84
C ARG A 262 -19.97 0.41 -19.30
N TYR A 263 -20.02 -0.58 -18.41
CA TYR A 263 -18.83 -1.28 -17.95
C TYR A 263 -18.24 -2.14 -19.06
N LYS A 264 -16.94 -2.45 -18.95
CA LYS A 264 -16.26 -3.35 -19.91
C LYS A 264 -16.92 -4.74 -19.99
N VAL A 265 -17.43 -5.21 -18.85
CA VAL A 265 -18.18 -6.48 -18.73
C VAL A 265 -19.46 -6.45 -19.59
N ASP A 266 -20.09 -5.28 -19.68
CA ASP A 266 -21.31 -5.04 -20.45
C ASP A 266 -21.00 -4.55 -21.88
N ARG A 267 -19.82 -4.89 -22.41
CA ARG A 267 -19.30 -4.46 -23.72
C ARG A 267 -19.09 -2.95 -23.89
N GLY A 268 -18.85 -2.21 -22.82
CA GLY A 268 -18.44 -0.80 -22.86
C GLY A 268 -16.99 -0.60 -23.29
N SER A 269 -16.65 0.61 -23.75
CA SER A 269 -15.27 0.99 -24.08
C SER A 269 -14.37 1.12 -22.84
N ASN A 270 -13.04 1.07 -23.03
CA ASN A 270 -12.09 1.29 -21.93
C ASN A 270 -12.24 2.68 -21.30
N ILE A 271 -12.61 3.69 -22.10
CA ILE A 271 -12.82 5.07 -21.63
C ILE A 271 -14.06 5.15 -20.75
N GLU A 272 -15.16 4.50 -21.15
CA GLU A 272 -16.38 4.41 -20.34
C GLU A 272 -16.10 3.71 -19.01
N ASN A 273 -15.37 2.60 -19.05
CA ASN A 273 -15.04 1.84 -17.84
C ASN A 273 -14.18 2.67 -16.87
N LEU A 274 -13.14 3.33 -17.37
CA LEU A 274 -12.29 4.21 -16.57
C LEU A 274 -13.09 5.40 -16.01
N GLY A 275 -13.96 6.00 -16.82
CA GLY A 275 -14.85 7.07 -16.38
C GLY A 275 -15.78 6.63 -15.25
N LEU A 276 -16.41 5.45 -15.39
CA LEU A 276 -17.27 4.87 -14.36
C LEU A 276 -16.51 4.57 -13.06
N GLN A 277 -15.32 3.97 -13.15
CA GLN A 277 -14.48 3.68 -11.99
C GLN A 277 -14.03 4.97 -11.27
N ASN A 278 -13.60 5.99 -12.03
CA ASN A 278 -13.20 7.28 -11.48
C ASN A 278 -14.37 7.99 -10.79
N SER A 279 -15.57 7.94 -11.38
CA SER A 279 -16.78 8.48 -10.75
C SER A 279 -17.07 7.78 -9.43
N GLN A 280 -16.99 6.44 -9.37
CA GLN A 280 -17.17 5.70 -8.12
C GLN A 280 -16.14 6.10 -7.06
N ALA A 281 -14.87 6.21 -7.41
CA ALA A 281 -13.82 6.62 -6.48
C ALA A 281 -14.07 8.03 -5.92
N ARG A 282 -14.49 8.98 -6.78
CA ARG A 282 -14.79 10.35 -6.36
C ARG A 282 -16.04 10.47 -5.50
N ILE A 283 -17.10 9.70 -5.81
CA ILE A 283 -18.32 9.69 -5.00
C ILE A 283 -18.02 9.20 -3.58
N ARG A 284 -17.18 8.16 -3.44
CA ARG A 284 -16.74 7.69 -2.12
C ARG A 284 -16.00 8.79 -1.34
N MET A 285 -15.13 9.53 -2.01
CA MET A 285 -14.43 10.67 -1.41
C MET A 285 -15.42 11.74 -0.94
N VAL A 286 -16.36 12.15 -1.79
CA VAL A 286 -17.39 13.15 -1.43
C VAL A 286 -18.22 12.68 -0.23
N LEU A 287 -18.65 11.41 -0.21
CA LEU A 287 -19.38 10.83 0.90
C LEU A 287 -18.55 10.78 2.19
N ALA A 288 -17.25 10.43 2.10
CA ALA A 288 -16.36 10.40 3.25
C ALA A 288 -16.24 11.78 3.91
N PHE A 289 -16.03 12.83 3.11
CA PHE A 289 -15.95 14.20 3.62
C PHE A 289 -17.30 14.70 4.16
N MET A 290 -18.41 14.38 3.50
CA MET A 290 -19.75 14.73 3.99
C MET A 290 -20.02 14.08 5.37
N LEU A 291 -19.70 12.80 5.53
CA LEU A 291 -19.83 12.11 6.80
C LEU A 291 -18.87 12.68 7.85
N ALA A 292 -17.64 13.01 7.48
CA ALA A 292 -16.67 13.56 8.41
C ALA A 292 -17.10 14.92 8.98
N SER A 293 -17.84 15.71 8.20
CA SER A 293 -18.39 17.00 8.66
C SER A 293 -19.72 16.88 9.42
N LEU A 294 -20.58 15.92 9.08
CA LEU A 294 -21.95 15.85 9.61
C LEU A 294 -22.16 14.81 10.70
N VAL A 295 -21.38 13.72 10.75
CA VAL A 295 -21.52 12.70 11.80
C VAL A 295 -21.23 13.24 13.21
N PRO A 296 -20.24 14.12 13.45
CA PRO A 296 -20.09 14.79 14.74
C PRO A 296 -21.36 15.54 15.16
N TRP A 297 -21.99 16.28 14.22
CA TRP A 297 -23.24 17.00 14.45
C TRP A 297 -24.39 16.05 14.83
N VAL A 298 -24.52 14.90 14.17
CA VAL A 298 -25.52 13.87 14.52
C VAL A 298 -25.34 13.35 15.95
N HIS A 299 -24.10 13.31 16.45
CA HIS A 299 -23.78 12.87 17.81
C HIS A 299 -23.67 14.00 18.83
N ASN A 300 -24.10 15.23 18.48
CA ASN A 300 -23.94 16.43 19.32
C ASN A 300 -22.49 16.68 19.78
N LYS A 301 -21.51 16.26 18.97
CA LYS A 301 -20.08 16.51 19.23
C LYS A 301 -19.65 17.78 18.47
N PRO A 302 -18.94 18.71 19.12
CA PRO A 302 -18.35 19.85 18.42
C PRO A 302 -17.18 19.38 17.56
N GLY A 303 -16.96 20.04 16.41
CA GLY A 303 -15.80 19.81 15.53
C GLY A 303 -16.08 18.92 14.32
N ILE A 304 -15.00 18.52 13.65
CA ILE A 304 -15.01 17.69 12.44
C ILE A 304 -14.17 16.43 12.67
N TYR A 305 -14.42 15.39 11.88
CA TYR A 305 -13.51 14.25 11.80
C TYR A 305 -12.45 14.43 10.72
N LEU A 306 -11.26 13.93 11.01
CA LEU A 306 -10.15 13.89 10.05
C LEU A 306 -10.32 12.67 9.15
N VAL A 307 -10.45 12.91 7.85
CA VAL A 307 -10.53 11.82 6.86
C VAL A 307 -9.14 11.23 6.65
N LEU A 308 -9.01 9.92 6.90
CA LEU A 308 -7.76 9.18 6.72
C LEU A 308 -7.69 8.59 5.30
N GLY A 309 -6.56 8.84 4.62
CA GLY A 309 -6.21 8.18 3.36
C GLY A 309 -5.48 6.86 3.62
N SER A 310 -5.61 5.89 2.71
CA SER A 310 -4.97 4.57 2.81
C SER A 310 -4.08 4.24 1.61
N SER A 311 -3.50 5.24 0.95
CA SER A 311 -2.59 5.02 -0.19
C SER A 311 -1.19 4.65 0.30
N ASN A 312 -0.55 3.69 -0.38
CA ASN A 312 0.82 3.28 -0.07
C ASN A 312 1.87 4.01 -0.95
N VAL A 313 3.15 3.91 -0.57
CA VAL A 313 4.25 4.65 -1.21
C VAL A 313 4.44 4.23 -2.68
N ASP A 314 4.21 2.95 -2.97
CA ASP A 314 4.43 2.34 -4.28
C ASP A 314 3.31 2.74 -5.27
N GLU A 315 2.06 2.79 -4.82
CA GLU A 315 0.94 3.38 -5.56
C GLU A 315 1.19 4.86 -5.85
N GLY A 316 1.71 5.61 -4.86
CA GLY A 316 2.11 7.01 -5.02
C GLY A 316 3.18 7.19 -6.10
N LEU A 317 4.15 6.29 -6.18
CA LEU A 317 5.22 6.34 -7.19
C LEU A 317 4.69 6.26 -8.64
N ARG A 318 3.62 5.48 -8.89
CA ARG A 318 3.00 5.33 -10.21
C ARG A 318 1.79 6.22 -10.45
N GLY A 319 1.16 6.73 -9.40
CA GLY A 319 -0.07 7.52 -9.45
C GLY A 319 -1.32 6.72 -9.82
N ASP A 320 -1.29 5.41 -9.64
CA ASP A 320 -2.43 4.51 -9.79
C ASP A 320 -3.09 4.31 -8.42
N LEU A 321 -4.17 5.06 -8.17
CA LEU A 321 -4.86 5.11 -6.86
C LEU A 321 -6.14 4.24 -6.83
N THR A 322 -6.40 3.42 -7.86
CA THR A 322 -7.67 2.69 -8.00
C THR A 322 -7.51 1.26 -8.55
N LYS A 323 -7.51 0.28 -7.64
CA LYS A 323 -7.79 -1.18 -7.75
C LYS A 323 -6.85 -2.13 -8.53
N LEU A 324 -6.52 -3.22 -7.83
CA LEU A 324 -6.01 -4.56 -8.19
C LEU A 324 -4.68 -4.58 -8.95
N ASP A 325 -3.64 -4.73 -8.15
CA ASP A 325 -2.55 -3.80 -8.26
C ASP A 325 -1.47 -4.34 -9.20
N GLU A 326 -1.10 -5.62 -9.15
CA GLU A 326 0.08 -6.07 -9.90
C GLU A 326 -0.14 -6.21 -11.42
N VAL A 327 -1.33 -6.64 -11.82
CA VAL A 327 -1.64 -6.90 -13.25
C VAL A 327 -1.89 -5.60 -14.00
N ASP A 328 -2.62 -4.66 -13.40
CA ASP A 328 -2.88 -3.34 -14.01
C ASP A 328 -1.62 -2.46 -13.96
N MET A 329 -0.77 -2.62 -12.94
CA MET A 329 0.51 -1.93 -12.86
C MET A 329 1.60 -2.48 -13.82
N GLY A 330 1.45 -3.72 -14.29
CA GLY A 330 2.40 -4.34 -15.22
C GLY A 330 3.78 -4.67 -14.64
N MET A 331 3.95 -4.60 -13.32
CA MET A 331 5.12 -5.08 -12.55
C MET A 331 4.70 -5.44 -11.13
N THR A 332 5.47 -6.31 -10.47
CA THR A 332 5.24 -6.68 -9.07
C THR A 332 5.63 -5.56 -8.11
N TYR A 333 5.12 -5.61 -6.87
CA TYR A 333 5.50 -4.66 -5.81
C TYR A 333 7.00 -4.74 -5.48
N GLU A 334 7.61 -5.92 -5.53
CA GLU A 334 9.05 -6.08 -5.29
C GLU A 334 9.88 -5.34 -6.34
N GLU A 335 9.53 -5.50 -7.63
CA GLU A 335 10.19 -4.81 -8.75
C GLU A 335 10.01 -3.29 -8.66
N LEU A 336 8.83 -2.86 -8.21
CA LEU A 336 8.51 -1.45 -8.03
C LEU A 336 9.33 -0.83 -6.90
N SER A 337 9.42 -1.48 -5.74
CA SER A 337 10.22 -1.02 -4.61
C SER A 337 11.72 -0.93 -4.96
N VAL A 338 12.25 -1.91 -5.72
CA VAL A 338 13.63 -1.83 -6.25
C VAL A 338 13.81 -0.62 -7.17
N SER A 339 12.86 -0.38 -8.07
CA SER A 339 12.90 0.76 -9.00
C SER A 339 12.78 2.10 -8.26
N GLY A 340 11.94 2.19 -7.23
CA GLY A 340 11.79 3.35 -6.35
C GLY A 340 13.08 3.68 -5.60
N ARG A 341 13.73 2.67 -5.01
CA ARG A 341 15.03 2.83 -4.34
C ARG A 341 16.12 3.26 -5.30
N LEU A 342 16.23 2.65 -6.49
CA LEU A 342 17.20 3.07 -7.52
C LEU A 342 17.01 4.53 -7.95
N ARG A 343 15.76 4.95 -8.11
CA ARG A 343 15.42 6.33 -8.50
C ARG A 343 15.82 7.35 -7.43
N LYS A 344 15.49 7.11 -6.15
CA LYS A 344 15.61 8.13 -5.10
C LYS A 344 16.91 8.02 -4.30
N ILE A 345 17.24 6.83 -3.82
CA ILE A 345 18.43 6.59 -2.98
C ILE A 345 19.69 6.63 -3.87
N PHE A 346 19.70 5.84 -4.94
CA PHE A 346 20.83 5.76 -5.87
C PHE A 346 20.81 6.83 -6.96
N ARG A 347 19.81 7.72 -6.95
CA ARG A 347 19.68 8.86 -7.88
C ARG A 347 19.79 8.48 -9.37
N CYS A 348 19.33 7.29 -9.73
CA CYS A 348 19.44 6.77 -11.09
C CYS A 348 18.35 7.36 -12.00
N GLY A 349 18.78 7.90 -13.15
CA GLY A 349 17.88 8.20 -14.28
C GLY A 349 17.52 6.94 -15.08
N PRO A 350 16.77 7.05 -16.21
CA PRO A 350 16.32 5.89 -16.97
C PRO A 350 17.47 5.00 -17.48
N VAL A 351 18.52 5.60 -18.04
CA VAL A 351 19.67 4.86 -18.60
C VAL A 351 20.48 4.17 -17.49
N SER A 352 20.79 4.89 -16.41
CA SER A 352 21.52 4.34 -15.27
C SER A 352 20.73 3.26 -14.53
N MET A 353 19.41 3.41 -14.43
CA MET A 353 18.53 2.41 -13.86
C MET A 353 18.54 1.12 -14.70
N PHE A 354 18.48 1.24 -16.03
CA PHE A 354 18.60 0.11 -16.95
C PHE A 354 19.90 -0.67 -16.74
N GLN A 355 21.05 0.01 -16.71
CA GLN A 355 22.35 -0.65 -16.49
C GLN A 355 22.41 -1.41 -15.16
N ASN A 356 21.94 -0.79 -14.07
CA ASN A 356 21.90 -1.42 -12.75
C ASN A 356 20.94 -2.62 -12.68
N LEU A 357 19.79 -2.52 -13.36
CA LEU A 357 18.82 -3.62 -13.42
C LEU A 357 19.29 -4.76 -14.32
N CYS A 358 20.03 -4.47 -15.40
CA CYS A 358 20.66 -5.51 -16.22
C CYS A 358 21.66 -6.34 -15.41
N TYR A 359 22.41 -5.72 -14.50
CA TYR A 359 23.30 -6.44 -13.59
C TYR A 359 22.51 -7.25 -12.55
N LYS A 360 21.51 -6.65 -11.88
CA LYS A 360 20.72 -7.32 -10.84
C LYS A 360 19.79 -8.42 -11.35
N TRP A 361 19.19 -8.25 -12.52
CA TRP A 361 18.20 -9.16 -13.10
C TRP A 361 18.73 -9.96 -14.29
N GLY A 362 20.02 -9.83 -14.63
CA GLY A 362 20.61 -10.47 -15.80
C GLY A 362 20.54 -12.00 -15.84
N ALA A 363 20.28 -12.64 -14.69
CA ALA A 363 20.02 -14.08 -14.57
C ALA A 363 18.55 -14.47 -14.82
N ARG A 364 17.60 -13.54 -14.67
CA ARG A 364 16.15 -13.81 -14.77
C ARG A 364 15.52 -13.25 -16.05
N LEU A 365 16.01 -12.12 -16.56
CA LEU A 365 15.38 -11.37 -17.64
C LEU A 365 16.41 -11.02 -18.72
N THR A 366 15.95 -10.92 -19.95
CA THR A 366 16.76 -10.42 -21.07
C THR A 366 16.93 -8.90 -21.00
N PRO A 367 18.05 -8.35 -21.49
CA PRO A 367 18.23 -6.90 -21.61
C PRO A 367 17.05 -6.18 -22.28
N SER A 368 16.48 -6.77 -23.34
CA SER A 368 15.28 -6.23 -24.00
C SER A 368 14.05 -6.17 -23.07
N GLU A 369 13.79 -7.20 -22.26
CA GLU A 369 12.68 -7.18 -21.29
C GLU A 369 12.91 -6.17 -20.16
N VAL A 370 14.16 -6.03 -19.69
CA VAL A 370 14.52 -5.02 -18.67
C VAL A 370 14.31 -3.61 -19.23
N ALA A 371 14.67 -3.37 -20.49
CA ALA A 371 14.44 -2.10 -21.18
C ALA A 371 12.95 -1.76 -21.21
N ASP A 372 12.09 -2.71 -21.57
CA ASP A 372 10.64 -2.51 -21.60
C ASP A 372 10.07 -2.19 -20.21
N LYS A 373 10.52 -2.90 -19.16
CA LYS A 373 10.13 -2.59 -17.78
C LYS A 373 10.54 -1.18 -17.38
N VAL A 374 11.80 -0.80 -17.60
CA VAL A 374 12.29 0.55 -17.24
C VAL A 374 11.51 1.64 -17.99
N LYS A 375 11.27 1.46 -19.29
CA LYS A 375 10.46 2.40 -20.09
C LYS A 375 9.03 2.49 -19.55
N HIS A 376 8.42 1.36 -19.20
CA HIS A 376 7.08 1.30 -18.62
C HIS A 376 7.04 2.09 -17.30
N PHE A 377 8.01 1.90 -16.40
CA PHE A 377 8.12 2.67 -15.15
C PHE A 377 8.20 4.19 -15.39
N PHE A 378 9.08 4.64 -16.29
CA PHE A 378 9.25 6.07 -16.57
C PHE A 378 8.09 6.69 -17.37
N LYS A 379 7.28 5.88 -18.06
CA LYS A 379 6.06 6.34 -18.72
C LYS A 379 4.98 6.76 -17.71
N TYR A 380 4.90 6.11 -16.54
CA TYR A 380 3.97 6.50 -15.47
C TYR A 380 4.27 7.87 -14.86
N TYR A 381 5.41 8.50 -15.16
CA TYR A 381 5.66 9.89 -14.76
C TYR A 381 4.67 10.89 -15.37
N ILE A 382 3.85 10.49 -16.35
CA ILE A 382 2.67 11.24 -16.77
C ILE A 382 1.79 11.59 -15.55
N ASN A 383 1.67 10.67 -14.59
CA ASN A 383 0.87 10.83 -13.38
C ASN A 383 1.57 11.65 -12.29
N ARG A 384 2.77 12.21 -12.51
CA ARG A 384 3.50 12.95 -11.48
C ARG A 384 2.72 14.16 -10.95
N HIS A 385 1.92 14.80 -11.80
CA HIS A 385 1.02 15.89 -11.40
C HIS A 385 0.02 15.49 -10.30
N LYS A 386 -0.27 14.20 -10.09
CA LYS A 386 -1.11 13.74 -8.97
C LYS A 386 -0.39 13.83 -7.63
N MET A 387 0.95 13.83 -7.62
CA MET A 387 1.74 13.88 -6.38
C MET A 387 1.78 15.28 -5.75
N THR A 388 1.58 16.34 -6.53
CA THR A 388 1.55 17.71 -6.02
C THR A 388 0.31 17.99 -5.17
N VAL A 389 -0.76 17.22 -5.39
CA VAL A 389 -2.05 17.34 -4.68
C VAL A 389 -2.33 16.14 -3.77
N LEU A 390 -1.34 15.24 -3.60
CA LEU A 390 -1.50 14.09 -2.73
C LEU A 390 -1.60 14.54 -1.27
N THR A 391 -2.43 13.85 -0.49
CA THR A 391 -2.57 14.09 0.95
C THR A 391 -1.22 13.94 1.65
N PRO A 392 -0.85 14.86 2.56
CA PRO A 392 0.35 14.73 3.37
C PRO A 392 0.38 13.37 4.10
N SER A 393 1.53 12.70 4.06
CA SER A 393 1.71 11.36 4.62
C SER A 393 2.79 11.34 5.69
N TYR A 394 2.71 10.35 6.59
CA TYR A 394 3.80 10.06 7.52
C TYR A 394 5.08 9.70 6.76
N HIS A 395 6.22 10.22 7.20
CA HIS A 395 7.51 9.91 6.60
C HIS A 395 8.12 8.68 7.28
N ALA A 396 8.13 7.54 6.58
CA ALA A 396 8.77 6.30 7.03
C ALA A 396 9.94 5.91 6.12
N GLU A 397 9.72 5.95 4.80
CA GLU A 397 10.67 5.45 3.82
C GLU A 397 11.56 6.55 3.22
N SER A 398 12.86 6.26 3.11
CA SER A 398 13.85 7.17 2.53
C SER A 398 13.74 7.33 1.01
N TYR A 399 12.85 6.57 0.35
CA TYR A 399 12.59 6.68 -1.08
C TYR A 399 11.20 7.28 -1.41
N SER A 400 10.56 7.93 -0.44
CA SER A 400 9.24 8.54 -0.61
C SER A 400 9.17 9.50 -1.83
N PRO A 401 8.11 9.43 -2.66
CA PRO A 401 7.90 10.33 -3.79
C PRO A 401 7.26 11.67 -3.42
N GLU A 402 7.06 11.96 -2.14
CA GLU A 402 6.38 13.14 -1.61
C GLU A 402 7.00 14.45 -2.16
N ASP A 403 6.18 15.32 -2.74
CA ASP A 403 6.64 16.48 -3.52
C ASP A 403 6.80 17.76 -2.69
N ASN A 404 6.11 17.93 -1.56
CA ASN A 404 6.14 19.20 -0.83
C ASN A 404 7.46 19.44 -0.09
N ARG A 405 8.14 18.38 0.35
CA ARG A 405 9.38 18.50 1.14
C ARG A 405 10.50 17.60 0.64
N PHE A 406 10.21 16.33 0.36
CA PHE A 406 11.26 15.32 0.28
C PHE A 406 11.80 15.08 -1.15
N ASP A 407 10.94 15.07 -2.17
CA ASP A 407 11.30 14.78 -3.56
C ASP A 407 10.80 15.86 -4.51
N LEU A 408 11.36 17.07 -4.36
CA LEU A 408 11.12 18.21 -5.25
C LEU A 408 11.50 17.85 -6.69
N ARG A 409 10.50 17.77 -7.57
CA ARG A 409 10.70 17.46 -9.00
C ARG A 409 9.75 18.26 -9.88
N GLN A 410 10.05 18.28 -11.18
CA GLN A 410 9.10 18.79 -12.16
C GLN A 410 7.86 17.91 -12.17
N PHE A 411 6.68 18.49 -12.43
CA PHE A 411 5.44 17.71 -12.57
C PHE A 411 5.02 17.56 -14.04
N LEU A 412 5.50 18.44 -14.92
CA LEU A 412 5.24 18.41 -16.36
C LEU A 412 6.45 17.81 -17.10
N TYR A 413 6.39 16.50 -17.36
CA TYR A 413 7.43 15.79 -18.10
C TYR A 413 7.07 15.54 -19.56
N ASN A 414 8.09 15.47 -20.42
CA ASN A 414 7.94 14.84 -21.72
C ASN A 414 7.90 13.30 -21.55
N ALA A 415 6.70 12.75 -21.50
CA ALA A 415 6.45 11.33 -21.25
C ALA A 415 7.03 10.36 -22.29
N ARG A 416 7.50 10.86 -23.44
CA ARG A 416 8.13 10.03 -24.48
C ARG A 416 9.62 9.81 -24.26
N TRP A 417 10.26 10.59 -23.39
CA TRP A 417 11.69 10.46 -23.04
C TRP A 417 12.60 10.12 -24.24
N PRO A 418 12.60 10.95 -25.31
CA PRO A 418 13.08 10.54 -26.63
C PRO A 418 14.58 10.20 -26.65
N TYR A 419 15.40 10.95 -25.91
CA TYR A 419 16.84 10.71 -25.84
C TYR A 419 17.15 9.46 -25.01
N GLN A 420 16.55 9.39 -23.81
CA GLN A 420 16.83 8.33 -22.84
C GLN A 420 16.37 6.97 -23.35
N PHE A 421 15.17 6.89 -23.95
CA PHE A 421 14.65 5.62 -24.46
C PHE A 421 15.43 5.14 -25.68
N ARG A 422 15.85 6.04 -26.57
CA ARG A 422 16.75 5.68 -27.68
C ARG A 422 18.08 5.12 -27.18
N LYS A 423 18.67 5.74 -26.15
CA LYS A 423 19.93 5.27 -25.58
C LYS A 423 19.79 3.90 -24.92
N ILE A 424 18.67 3.63 -24.25
CA ILE A 424 18.36 2.30 -23.71
C ILE A 424 18.25 1.28 -24.85
N ASP A 425 17.62 1.63 -25.97
CA ASP A 425 17.49 0.74 -27.14
C ASP A 425 18.82 0.44 -27.85
N GLU A 426 19.76 1.39 -27.83
CA GLU A 426 21.14 1.16 -28.28
C GLU A 426 21.86 0.16 -27.35
N LEU A 427 21.84 0.43 -26.03
CA LEU A 427 22.52 -0.42 -25.04
C LEU A 427 21.92 -1.83 -24.93
N ALA A 428 20.60 -1.96 -25.05
CA ALA A 428 19.94 -3.27 -25.05
C ALA A 428 20.38 -4.12 -26.25
N ARG A 429 20.50 -3.51 -27.44
CA ARG A 429 20.99 -4.19 -28.65
C ARG A 429 22.46 -4.59 -28.55
N GLU A 430 23.30 -3.75 -27.96
CA GLU A 430 24.72 -4.05 -27.72
C GLU A 430 24.87 -5.28 -26.80
N LEU A 431 24.15 -5.30 -25.68
CA LEU A 431 24.21 -6.40 -24.70
C LEU A 431 23.58 -7.71 -25.20
N ASP A 432 22.50 -7.63 -26.00
CA ASP A 432 21.91 -8.80 -26.66
C ASP A 432 22.85 -9.35 -27.76
N GLY A 433 23.56 -8.46 -28.47
CA GLY A 433 24.58 -8.82 -29.46
C GLY A 433 25.78 -9.54 -28.85
N GLU A 434 26.28 -9.05 -27.71
CA GLU A 434 27.38 -9.70 -26.96
C GLU A 434 26.97 -11.06 -26.41
N LYS A 435 25.75 -11.20 -25.86
CA LYS A 435 25.24 -12.51 -25.41
C LYS A 435 25.11 -13.51 -26.56
N MET A 436 24.69 -13.07 -27.75
CA MET A 436 24.65 -13.91 -28.96
C MET A 436 26.05 -14.27 -29.48
N ALA A 437 27.05 -13.41 -29.29
CA ALA A 437 28.44 -13.71 -29.64
C ALA A 437 29.07 -14.73 -28.67
N LEU A 438 28.82 -14.61 -27.37
CA LEU A 438 29.28 -15.54 -26.31
C LEU A 438 28.62 -16.92 -26.37
N THR A 439 27.36 -17.01 -26.82
CA THR A 439 26.72 -18.32 -27.07
C THR A 439 27.29 -19.00 -28.33
N LYS A 440 27.63 -18.23 -29.36
CA LYS A 440 28.30 -18.78 -30.56
C LYS A 440 29.72 -19.26 -30.30
N SER A 441 30.49 -18.60 -29.42
CA SER A 441 31.84 -19.05 -29.05
C SER A 441 31.81 -20.28 -28.14
N SER A 442 30.82 -20.41 -27.24
CA SER A 442 30.68 -21.60 -26.39
C SER A 442 30.14 -22.83 -27.11
N ASP A 443 29.42 -22.67 -28.22
CA ASP A 443 29.03 -23.77 -29.11
C ASP A 443 30.19 -24.22 -30.04
N GLN A 444 31.15 -23.34 -30.35
CA GLN A 444 32.38 -23.71 -31.08
C GLN A 444 33.43 -24.41 -30.21
N GLU A 445 33.46 -24.17 -28.89
CA GLU A 445 34.39 -24.82 -27.97
C GLU A 445 33.95 -26.22 -27.51
N LYS A 446 32.69 -26.63 -27.73
CA LYS A 446 32.24 -28.01 -27.42
C LYS A 446 32.70 -29.09 -28.40
N MET A 447 33.49 -28.71 -29.41
CA MET A 447 34.10 -29.64 -30.36
C MET A 447 35.63 -29.49 -30.35
N GLY A 448 36.24 -29.42 -29.17
CA GLY A 448 37.69 -29.31 -29.07
C GLY A 448 38.25 -29.43 -27.65
N CYS A 449 38.75 -30.62 -27.34
CA CYS A 449 39.82 -30.91 -26.38
C CYS A 449 39.47 -31.17 -24.89
N SER A 450 40.16 -32.21 -24.41
CA SER A 450 40.15 -32.86 -23.10
C SER A 450 41.01 -32.11 -22.09
N SER A 451 40.63 -32.25 -20.81
CA SER A 451 41.46 -32.19 -19.59
C SER A 451 42.39 -30.98 -19.38
N ASN A 452 42.04 -30.11 -18.44
CA ASN A 452 42.77 -29.95 -17.17
C ASN A 452 42.08 -28.92 -16.26
N GLY A 453 41.85 -29.30 -15.01
CA GLY A 453 41.24 -28.46 -14.01
C GLY A 453 42.18 -27.40 -13.47
N VAL A 454 41.64 -26.20 -13.22
CA VAL A 454 42.09 -25.31 -12.16
C VAL A 454 40.84 -24.65 -11.58
N GLY A 455 40.50 -25.03 -10.34
CA GLY A 455 39.44 -24.41 -9.58
C GLY A 455 39.86 -23.03 -9.10
N MET A 456 38.94 -22.06 -9.11
CA MET A 456 39.15 -20.78 -8.45
C MET A 456 37.88 -20.33 -7.73
N GLY A 457 37.90 -20.62 -6.42
CA GLY A 457 37.56 -19.67 -5.35
C GLY A 457 36.16 -19.06 -5.34
N VAL A 458 35.26 -19.71 -4.61
CA VAL A 458 34.13 -19.05 -3.93
C VAL A 458 34.69 -18.01 -2.96
N VAL A 459 34.26 -16.76 -3.07
CA VAL A 459 34.39 -15.78 -1.98
C VAL A 459 32.99 -15.29 -1.64
N ALA A 460 32.47 -15.82 -0.53
CA ALA A 460 31.35 -15.25 0.17
C ALA A 460 31.82 -14.06 1.02
N ALA A 461 30.92 -13.10 1.20
CA ALA A 461 30.71 -12.28 2.40
C ALA A 461 30.58 -10.79 2.05
N GLY A 462 29.55 -10.19 2.66
CA GLY A 462 29.29 -8.78 2.61
C GLY A 462 30.45 -7.97 3.16
N SER A 463 30.71 -6.86 2.49
CA SER A 463 31.32 -5.67 3.07
C SER A 463 30.62 -4.49 2.43
N GLY A 464 30.08 -3.61 3.28
CA GLY A 464 29.60 -2.31 2.86
C GLY A 464 30.81 -1.44 2.55
N ASP A 465 31.12 -1.29 1.26
CA ASP A 465 32.07 -0.28 0.81
C ASP A 465 31.64 0.27 -0.57
N PRO A 466 31.31 1.57 -0.69
CA PRO A 466 30.67 2.14 -1.89
C PRO A 466 31.67 2.53 -3.00
N LYS A 467 32.85 1.91 -3.05
CA LYS A 467 33.90 2.22 -4.05
C LYS A 467 34.55 0.99 -4.70
N ALA A 468 33.92 -0.17 -4.66
CA ALA A 468 34.34 -1.31 -5.46
C ALA A 468 33.73 -1.20 -6.87
N GLY A 469 34.46 -0.58 -7.79
CA GLY A 469 34.10 -0.53 -9.22
C GLY A 469 34.38 0.82 -9.87
N LEU A 470 35.67 1.15 -10.02
CA LEU A 470 36.12 1.98 -11.15
C LEU A 470 36.58 1.05 -12.26
#